data_AF-A0A9R1AWA1-F1
#
_entry.id   AF-A0A9R1AWA1-F1
#
_cell.length_a   1.000
_cell.length_b   1.000
_cell.length_c   1.000
_cell.angle_alpha   90.00
_cell.angle_beta   90.00
_cell.angle_gamma   90.00
#
_symmetry.space_group_name_H-M   'P 1'
#
loop_
_entity.id
_entity.type
_entity.pdbx_description
1 polymer ?
#
loop_
_entity_poly.entity_id
_entity_poly.type
_entity_poly.pdbx_seq_one_letter_code
_entity_poly.pdbx_strand_id
1 'polypeptide(L)'
;MANPRVFFDMTVGGAPAGRIVMELYKDAVPRTVENFRALCTGEKGVGKSGKPLHYKGSAFHRVIPDFMCQGGDFTRGNGTGGESIFGEVVEGMDVVKNIEKVGSRSGTCSKQVVIADCGQL
;
A
#
# COMPACT_ATOMS: atom_id res chain seq x y z
N MET A 1 24.08 -1.41 7.70
CA MET A 1 23.07 -2.46 7.40
C MET A 1 22.52 -2.13 6.02
N ALA A 2 22.33 -3.11 5.14
CA ALA A 2 21.87 -2.83 3.77
C ALA A 2 20.40 -2.37 3.73
N ASN A 3 20.06 -1.53 2.74
CA ASN A 3 18.67 -1.15 2.48
C ASN A 3 17.88 -2.39 2.03
N PRO A 4 16.70 -2.67 2.63
CA PRO A 4 15.90 -3.81 2.23
C PRO A 4 15.33 -3.59 0.82
N ARG A 5 15.22 -4.68 0.06
CA ARG A 5 14.56 -4.70 -1.24
C ARG A 5 13.28 -5.52 -1.12
N VAL A 6 12.19 -5.01 -1.64
CA VAL A 6 10.86 -5.65 -1.63
C VAL A 6 10.32 -5.76 -3.04
N PHE A 7 9.34 -6.64 -3.24
CA PHE A 7 8.75 -6.85 -4.55
C PHE A 7 7.22 -6.90 -4.51
N PHE A 8 6.62 -6.56 -5.65
CA PHE A 8 5.22 -6.84 -5.99
C PHE A 8 5.15 -7.59 -7.32
N ASP A 9 4.47 -8.73 -7.33
CA ASP A 9 4.03 -9.39 -8.56
C ASP A 9 2.66 -8.87 -8.95
N MET A 10 2.57 -8.26 -10.12
CA MET A 10 1.38 -7.51 -10.53
C MET A 10 0.53 -8.31 -11.51
N THR A 11 -0.80 -8.13 -11.41
CA THR A 11 -1.74 -8.50 -12.48
C THR A 11 -2.56 -7.28 -12.93
N VAL A 12 -2.92 -7.25 -14.22
CA VAL A 12 -3.79 -6.24 -14.82
C VAL A 12 -4.91 -6.95 -15.57
N GLY A 13 -6.15 -6.76 -15.12
CA GLY A 13 -7.31 -7.49 -15.66
C GLY A 13 -7.17 -9.01 -15.50
N GLY A 14 -6.49 -9.47 -14.45
CA GLY A 14 -6.24 -10.89 -14.16
C GLY A 14 -5.03 -11.50 -14.87
N ALA A 15 -4.44 -10.82 -15.86
CA ALA A 15 -3.23 -11.30 -16.54
C ALA A 15 -1.96 -10.83 -15.81
N PRO A 16 -0.88 -11.66 -15.71
CA PRO A 16 0.40 -11.24 -15.17
C PRO A 16 0.96 -10.02 -15.91
N ALA A 17 1.42 -9.02 -15.16
CA ALA A 17 1.96 -7.76 -15.67
C ALA A 17 3.44 -7.54 -15.28
N GLY A 18 4.06 -8.54 -14.64
CA GLY A 18 5.47 -8.52 -14.24
C GLY A 18 5.69 -8.15 -12.78
N ARG A 19 6.97 -8.07 -12.40
CA ARG A 19 7.43 -7.80 -11.03
C ARG A 19 7.99 -6.40 -10.90
N ILE A 20 7.56 -5.68 -9.88
CA ILE A 20 8.16 -4.42 -9.43
C ILE A 20 9.10 -4.75 -8.27
N VAL A 21 10.33 -4.25 -8.31
CA VAL A 21 11.30 -4.35 -7.20
C VAL A 21 11.65 -2.96 -6.71
N MET A 22 11.59 -2.75 -5.40
CA MET A 22 11.81 -1.46 -4.75
C MET A 22 12.87 -1.60 -3.68
N GLU A 23 13.88 -0.73 -3.71
CA GLU A 23 14.82 -0.56 -2.58
C GLU A 23 14.28 0.52 -1.65
N LEU A 24 14.30 0.26 -0.34
CA LEU A 24 13.76 1.17 0.66
C LEU A 24 14.91 1.82 1.45
N TYR A 25 14.97 3.14 1.46
CA TYR A 25 16.02 3.93 2.12
C TYR A 25 15.88 3.93 3.65
N LYS A 26 16.27 2.81 4.26
CA LYS A 26 16.18 2.57 5.72
C LYS A 26 17.11 3.49 6.49
N ASP A 27 18.23 3.83 5.89
CA ASP A 27 19.20 4.81 6.37
C ASP A 27 18.58 6.21 6.57
N ALA A 28 17.65 6.62 5.72
CA ALA A 28 16.98 7.91 5.80
C ALA A 28 15.71 7.88 6.68
N VAL A 29 14.82 6.91 6.46
CA VAL A 29 13.48 6.87 7.08
C VAL A 29 13.13 5.49 7.65
N PRO A 30 13.86 5.01 8.69
CA PRO A 30 13.81 3.61 9.14
C PRO A 30 12.43 3.14 9.56
N ARG A 31 11.62 4.01 10.19
CA ARG A 31 10.25 3.66 10.61
C ARG A 31 9.33 3.45 9.41
N THR A 32 9.35 4.37 8.45
CA THR A 32 8.52 4.26 7.24
C THR A 32 8.89 3.04 6.42
N VAL A 33 10.20 2.78 6.28
CA VAL A 33 10.71 1.57 5.61
C VAL A 33 10.22 0.31 6.31
N GLU A 34 10.31 0.24 7.64
CA GLU A 34 9.88 -0.94 8.38
C GLU A 34 8.37 -1.21 8.23
N ASN A 35 7.53 -0.17 8.21
CA ASN A 35 6.11 -0.33 7.93
C ASN A 35 5.87 -0.93 6.54
N PHE A 36 6.45 -0.33 5.50
CA PHE A 36 6.22 -0.80 4.14
C PHE A 36 6.77 -2.22 3.91
N ARG A 37 7.97 -2.49 4.43
CA ARG A 37 8.62 -3.81 4.35
C ARG A 37 7.79 -4.90 5.03
N ALA A 38 7.33 -4.66 6.26
CA ALA A 38 6.51 -5.62 6.99
C ALA A 38 5.15 -5.87 6.34
N LEU A 39 4.54 -4.83 5.74
CA LEU A 39 3.30 -4.98 4.96
C LEU A 39 3.53 -5.72 3.63
N CYS A 40 4.76 -5.73 3.08
CA CYS A 40 5.10 -6.59 1.96
C CYS A 40 5.23 -8.06 2.37
N THR A 41 5.73 -8.36 3.57
CA THR A 41 5.93 -9.75 4.03
C THR A 41 4.69 -10.35 4.69
N GLY A 42 3.80 -9.51 5.22
CA GLY A 42 2.64 -9.98 6.01
C GLY A 42 3.02 -10.54 7.39
N GLU A 43 4.26 -10.35 7.84
CA GLU A 43 4.80 -11.01 9.04
C GLU A 43 4.15 -10.56 10.36
N LYS A 44 3.39 -9.46 10.35
CA LYS A 44 2.72 -8.90 11.54
C LYS A 44 1.34 -9.50 11.78
N GLY A 45 0.91 -10.48 10.97
CA GLY A 45 -0.34 -11.19 11.18
C GLY A 45 -1.57 -10.33 10.87
N VAL A 46 -2.51 -10.29 11.80
CA VAL A 46 -3.83 -9.65 11.61
C VAL A 46 -3.87 -8.30 12.33
N GLY A 47 -4.34 -7.28 11.61
CA GLY A 47 -4.52 -5.92 12.12
C GLY A 47 -5.83 -5.72 12.88
N LYS A 48 -6.08 -4.48 13.31
CA LYS A 48 -7.26 -4.13 14.12
C LYS A 48 -8.56 -4.25 13.33
N SER A 49 -8.55 -4.07 12.01
CA SER A 49 -9.73 -4.33 11.16
C SER A 49 -10.09 -5.81 11.03
N GLY A 50 -9.30 -6.73 11.62
CA GLY A 50 -9.44 -8.16 11.42
C GLY A 50 -8.90 -8.65 10.07
N LYS A 51 -8.26 -7.77 9.29
CA LYS A 51 -7.60 -8.12 8.02
C LYS A 51 -6.10 -8.36 8.21
N PRO A 52 -5.47 -9.21 7.39
CA PRO A 52 -4.02 -9.34 7.38
C PRO A 52 -3.34 -7.99 7.13
N LEU A 53 -2.28 -7.71 7.89
CA LEU A 53 -1.37 -6.58 7.64
C LEU A 53 -0.44 -6.93 6.48
N HIS A 54 -1.02 -7.06 5.27
CA HIS A 54 -0.35 -7.59 4.11
C HIS A 54 -0.88 -6.95 2.81
N TYR A 55 0.01 -6.53 1.92
CA TYR A 55 -0.36 -5.95 0.63
C TYR A 55 -0.85 -6.97 -0.40
N LYS A 56 -0.58 -8.27 -0.21
CA LYS A 56 -1.01 -9.33 -1.11
C LYS A 56 -2.53 -9.31 -1.29
N GLY A 57 -2.97 -9.28 -2.54
CA GLY A 57 -4.38 -9.19 -2.95
C GLY A 57 -4.96 -7.77 -2.94
N SER A 58 -4.24 -6.76 -2.44
CA SER A 58 -4.71 -5.37 -2.51
C SER A 58 -4.55 -4.79 -3.92
N ALA A 59 -5.42 -3.83 -4.25
CA ALA A 59 -5.47 -3.23 -5.57
C ALA A 59 -4.86 -1.82 -5.59
N PHE A 60 -4.37 -1.42 -6.76
CA PHE A 60 -4.16 -0.02 -7.09
C PHE A 60 -5.52 0.60 -7.41
N HIS A 61 -6.09 1.29 -6.43
CA HIS A 61 -7.44 1.85 -6.48
C HIS A 61 -7.51 3.22 -7.14
N ARG A 62 -6.37 3.89 -7.35
CA ARG A 62 -6.29 5.17 -8.05
C ARG A 62 -5.07 5.22 -8.96
N VAL A 63 -5.27 5.32 -10.26
CA VAL A 63 -4.20 5.41 -11.27
C VAL A 63 -4.48 6.62 -12.16
N ILE A 64 -3.51 7.54 -12.23
CA ILE A 64 -3.58 8.75 -13.05
C ILE A 64 -2.37 8.73 -13.99
N PRO A 65 -2.60 8.59 -15.32
CA PRO A 65 -1.53 8.65 -16.31
C PRO A 65 -0.66 9.90 -16.14
N ASP A 66 0.64 9.74 -16.36
CA ASP A 66 1.64 10.81 -16.25
C ASP A 66 1.72 11.48 -14.88
N PHE A 67 1.15 10.85 -13.85
CA PHE A 67 1.22 11.34 -12.49
C PHE A 67 1.63 10.25 -11.50
N MET A 68 0.73 9.31 -11.16
CA MET A 68 1.02 8.30 -10.15
C MET A 68 0.05 7.10 -10.17
N CYS A 69 0.48 6.02 -9.52
CA CYS A 69 -0.31 4.84 -9.21
C CYS A 69 -0.37 4.65 -7.69
N GLN A 70 -1.57 4.65 -7.11
CA GLN A 70 -1.82 4.54 -5.67
C GLN A 70 -2.56 3.24 -5.35
N GLY A 71 -2.02 2.50 -4.38
CA GLY A 71 -2.56 1.24 -3.86
C GLY A 71 -2.39 1.15 -2.34
N GLY A 72 -2.29 -0.07 -1.83
CA GLY A 72 -1.98 -0.32 -0.41
C GLY A 72 -3.18 -0.29 0.54
N ASP A 73 -4.38 -0.01 0.06
CA ASP A 73 -5.61 -0.16 0.83
C ASP A 73 -6.07 -1.63 0.82
N PHE A 74 -5.58 -2.42 1.76
CA PHE A 74 -5.97 -3.83 1.94
C PHE A 74 -7.24 -4.00 2.79
N THR A 75 -7.71 -2.96 3.49
CA THR A 75 -8.88 -3.07 4.38
C THR A 75 -10.20 -2.77 3.67
N ARG A 76 -10.22 -1.81 2.73
CA ARG A 76 -11.43 -1.38 2.02
C ARG A 76 -11.28 -1.39 0.49
N GLY A 77 -10.06 -1.34 -0.02
CA GLY A 77 -9.76 -1.42 -1.46
C GLY A 77 -10.21 -0.22 -2.29
N ASN A 78 -10.55 0.91 -1.65
CA ASN A 78 -11.11 2.08 -2.33
C ASN A 78 -10.41 3.41 -1.97
N GLY A 79 -9.31 3.33 -1.20
CA GLY A 79 -8.51 4.48 -0.77
C GLY A 79 -8.93 5.09 0.56
N THR A 80 -9.99 4.57 1.20
CA THR A 80 -10.44 5.04 2.54
C THR A 80 -9.94 4.14 3.67
N GLY A 81 -9.15 3.12 3.34
CA GLY A 81 -8.60 2.14 4.29
C GLY A 81 -7.07 2.06 4.27
N GLY A 82 -6.58 0.89 4.65
CA GLY A 82 -5.18 0.65 5.01
C GLY A 82 -4.94 0.75 6.52
N GLU A 83 -3.90 0.05 6.98
CA GLU A 83 -3.43 0.09 8.36
C GLU A 83 -1.90 0.13 8.41
N SER A 84 -1.37 0.67 9.51
CA SER A 84 0.05 0.66 9.83
C SER A 84 0.35 -0.43 10.85
N ILE A 85 1.54 -1.02 10.77
CA ILE A 85 2.01 -2.00 11.77
C ILE A 85 2.26 -1.38 13.14
N PHE A 86 2.32 -0.04 13.23
CA PHE A 86 2.68 0.68 14.46
C PHE A 86 1.46 1.22 15.21
N GLY A 87 0.25 1.11 14.66
CA GLY A 87 -0.97 1.64 15.27
C GLY A 87 -1.67 2.70 14.42
N GLU A 88 -2.52 3.50 15.06
CA GLU A 88 -3.42 4.45 14.41
C GLU A 88 -3.18 5.89 14.88
N VAL A 89 -3.75 6.84 14.15
CA VAL A 89 -3.80 8.24 14.56
C VAL A 89 -4.62 8.34 15.84
N VAL A 90 -3.99 8.71 16.95
CA VAL A 90 -4.66 8.82 18.26
C VAL A 90 -5.35 10.18 18.47
N GLU A 91 -4.88 11.22 17.79
CA GLU A 91 -5.39 12.59 17.88
C GLU A 91 -5.29 13.30 16.50
N GLY A 92 -6.18 14.26 16.21
CA GLY A 92 -6.12 15.04 14.97
C GLY A 92 -6.76 14.38 13.74
N MET A 93 -7.63 13.38 13.94
CA MET A 93 -8.31 12.71 12.82
C MET A 93 -9.28 13.63 12.07
N ASP A 94 -9.78 14.67 12.74
CA ASP A 94 -10.52 15.78 12.12
C ASP A 94 -9.67 16.57 11.12
N VAL A 95 -8.39 16.80 11.42
CA VAL A 95 -7.44 17.44 10.50
C VAL A 95 -7.25 16.57 9.25
N VAL A 96 -7.06 15.26 9.42
CA VAL A 96 -6.94 14.32 8.30
C VAL A 96 -8.18 14.36 7.41
N LYS A 97 -9.39 14.38 8.01
CA LYS A 97 -10.64 14.53 7.25
C LYS A 97 -10.75 15.88 6.53
N ASN A 98 -10.22 16.94 7.10
CA ASN A 98 -10.21 18.25 6.44
C ASN A 98 -9.27 18.26 5.22
N ILE A 99 -8.12 17.58 5.30
CA ILE A 99 -7.23 17.38 4.14
C ILE A 99 -7.91 16.51 3.07
N GLU A 100 -8.63 15.46 3.45
CA GLU A 100 -9.35 14.60 2.49
C GLU A 100 -10.37 15.38 1.65
N LYS A 101 -11.07 16.36 2.25
CA LYS A 101 -12.10 17.18 1.58
C LYS A 101 -11.57 18.00 0.40
N VAL A 102 -10.27 18.26 0.31
CA VAL A 102 -9.69 19.01 -0.83
C VAL A 102 -9.25 18.10 -1.99
N GLY A 103 -9.37 16.78 -1.85
CA GLY A 103 -9.04 15.81 -2.89
C GLY A 103 -10.08 15.72 -4.02
N SER A 104 -9.67 15.18 -5.18
CA SER A 104 -10.55 14.95 -6.35
C SER A 104 -10.48 13.51 -6.87
N ARG A 105 -11.60 13.04 -7.46
CA ARG A 105 -11.94 11.62 -7.61
C ARG A 105 -11.63 10.92 -8.95
N SER A 106 -11.11 11.58 -9.98
CA SER A 106 -11.15 11.00 -11.34
C SER A 106 -10.12 9.91 -11.69
N GLY A 107 -9.29 9.44 -10.75
CA GLY A 107 -8.25 8.41 -11.01
C GLY A 107 -8.77 6.97 -11.09
N THR A 108 -9.99 6.74 -11.58
CA THR A 108 -10.63 5.41 -11.66
C THR A 108 -9.92 4.51 -12.67
N CYS A 109 -9.56 3.30 -12.23
CA CYS A 109 -8.92 2.31 -13.09
C CYS A 109 -9.93 1.65 -14.04
N SER A 110 -9.61 1.54 -15.34
CA SER A 110 -10.45 0.85 -16.34
C SER A 110 -10.32 -0.68 -16.29
N LYS A 111 -9.25 -1.18 -15.67
CA LYS A 111 -9.03 -2.60 -15.37
C LYS A 111 -8.53 -2.71 -13.93
N GLN A 112 -8.84 -3.82 -13.28
CA GLN A 112 -8.34 -4.09 -11.94
C GLN A 112 -6.82 -4.31 -12.00
N VAL A 113 -6.06 -3.57 -11.19
CA VAL A 113 -4.61 -3.70 -11.05
C VAL A 113 -4.33 -4.19 -9.65
N VAL A 114 -3.75 -5.39 -9.50
CA VAL A 114 -3.68 -6.11 -8.21
C VAL A 114 -2.26 -6.57 -7.93
N ILE A 115 -1.84 -6.45 -6.66
CA ILE A 115 -0.64 -7.09 -6.12
C ILE A 115 -0.97 -8.57 -5.90
N ALA A 116 -0.66 -9.42 -6.87
CA ALA A 116 -0.92 -10.86 -6.79
C ALA A 116 -0.03 -11.55 -5.74
N ASP A 117 1.21 -11.10 -5.60
CA ASP A 117 2.11 -11.53 -4.53
C ASP A 117 3.05 -10.39 -4.12
N CYS A 118 3.58 -10.47 -2.89
CA CYS A 118 4.55 -9.52 -2.40
C CYS A 118 5.44 -10.11 -1.31
N GLY A 119 6.60 -9.48 -1.10
CA GLY A 119 7.54 -9.92 -0.09
C GLY A 119 8.81 -9.09 -0.05
N GLN A 120 9.75 -9.54 0.78
CA GLN A 120 11.11 -9.03 0.83
C GLN A 120 12.04 -10.00 0.08
N LEU A 121 13.01 -9.45 -0.65
CA LEU A 121 14.07 -10.20 -1.32
C LEU A 121 15.22 -10.55 -0.37
#